data_AF-A0A8T6XIR0-F1
#
_entry.id   AF-A0A8T6XIR0-F1
#
_cell.length_a   1.000
_cell.length_b   1.000
_cell.length_c   1.000
_cell.angle_alpha   90.00
_cell.angle_beta   90.00
_cell.angle_gamma   90.00
#
_symmetry.space_group_name_H-M   'P 1'
#
loop_
_entity.id
_entity.type
_entity.pdbx_description
1 polymer ?
#
loop_
_entity_poly.entity_id
_entity_poly.type
_entity_poly.pdbx_seq_one_letter_code
_entity_poly.pdbx_strand_id
1 'polypeptide(L)'
;MTTYSESHKKYYNVNKNTIKNKQNNYYQRKKWELFNKILDHYGRKCNCEKCNETNIKMLTLDHIYNDGHEHRKIIKGQTIGIYKDVVKNNFPSNFQILCHNCNWGKARYGICPHIR
;
A
#
# COMPACT_ATOMS: atom_id res chain seq x y z
N MET A 1 9.49 -11.81 44.45
CA MET A 1 9.92 -10.70 43.55
C MET A 1 9.68 -11.15 42.12
N THR A 2 8.70 -10.59 41.40
CA THR A 2 8.50 -10.96 39.98
C THR A 2 9.64 -10.43 39.16
N THR A 3 10.21 -11.26 38.31
CA THR A 3 11.32 -10.86 37.44
C THR A 3 10.86 -9.77 36.48
N TYR A 4 11.77 -8.89 36.06
CA TYR A 4 11.49 -7.87 35.05
C TYR A 4 10.81 -8.45 33.79
N SER A 5 11.20 -9.67 33.39
CA SER A 5 10.60 -10.36 32.24
C SER A 5 9.13 -10.76 32.47
N GLU A 6 8.75 -11.15 33.68
CA GLU A 6 7.37 -11.56 34.03
C GLU A 6 6.45 -10.35 34.14
N SER A 7 6.92 -9.26 34.74
CA SER A 7 6.17 -8.00 34.81
C SER A 7 5.93 -7.39 33.43
N HIS A 8 6.91 -7.46 32.53
CA HIS A 8 6.79 -7.00 31.14
C HIS A 8 5.79 -7.85 30.33
N LYS A 9 5.85 -9.19 30.45
CA LYS A 9 4.87 -10.09 29.83
C LYS A 9 3.44 -9.83 30.32
N LYS A 10 3.26 -9.61 31.63
CA LYS A 10 1.96 -9.29 32.23
C LYS A 10 1.41 -7.96 31.69
N TYR A 11 2.23 -6.92 31.67
CA TYR A 11 1.84 -5.62 31.09
C TYR A 11 1.44 -5.75 29.62
N TYR A 12 2.23 -6.44 28.80
CA TYR A 12 1.95 -6.62 27.38
C TYR A 12 0.65 -7.39 27.15
N ASN A 13 0.41 -8.48 27.89
CA ASN A 13 -0.82 -9.27 27.74
C ASN A 13 -2.08 -8.48 28.07
N VAL A 14 -2.05 -7.68 29.15
CA VAL A 14 -3.17 -6.83 29.55
C VAL A 14 -3.43 -5.72 28.52
N ASN A 15 -2.36 -5.14 27.96
CA ASN A 15 -2.47 -4.00 27.05
C ASN A 15 -2.41 -4.39 25.56
N LYS A 16 -2.40 -5.69 25.23
CA LYS A 16 -2.14 -6.22 23.89
C LYS A 16 -3.04 -5.59 22.82
N ASN A 17 -4.34 -5.48 23.12
CA ASN A 17 -5.33 -4.90 22.20
C ASN A 17 -5.10 -3.40 22.01
N THR A 18 -4.83 -2.66 23.10
CA THR A 18 -4.54 -1.23 23.05
C THR A 18 -3.27 -0.93 22.25
N ILE A 19 -2.20 -1.71 22.47
CA ILE A 19 -0.94 -1.60 21.73
C ILE A 19 -1.16 -1.89 20.25
N LYS A 20 -1.86 -2.98 19.92
CA LYS A 20 -2.21 -3.35 18.55
C LYS A 20 -3.05 -2.28 17.85
N ASN A 21 -4.04 -1.71 18.53
CA ASN A 21 -4.88 -0.65 17.96
C ASN A 21 -4.08 0.63 17.68
N LYS A 22 -3.20 1.04 18.60
CA LYS A 22 -2.29 2.18 18.38
C LYS A 22 -1.39 1.95 17.17
N GLN A 23 -0.81 0.76 17.04
CA GLN A 23 0.03 0.39 15.89
C GLN A 23 -0.75 0.40 14.58
N ASN A 24 -1.97 -0.14 14.56
CA ASN A 24 -2.85 -0.12 13.38
C ASN A 24 -3.19 1.32 12.98
N ASN A 25 -3.58 2.17 13.93
CA ASN A 25 -3.90 3.58 13.65
C ASN A 25 -2.70 4.34 13.06
N TYR A 26 -1.51 4.13 13.63
CA TYR A 26 -0.28 4.68 13.09
C TYR A 26 0.01 4.19 11.66
N TYR A 27 -0.12 2.88 11.43
CA TYR A 27 0.08 2.27 10.11
C TYR A 27 -0.89 2.84 9.08
N GLN A 28 -2.19 2.91 9.40
CA GLN A 28 -3.21 3.46 8.50
C GLN A 28 -2.93 4.92 8.16
N ARG A 29 -2.61 5.75 9.16
CA ARG A 29 -2.25 7.16 8.95
C ARG A 29 -1.04 7.30 8.03
N LYS A 30 0.02 6.54 8.29
CA LYS A 30 1.26 6.62 7.50
C LYS A 30 1.06 6.11 6.07
N LYS A 31 0.27 5.04 5.90
CA LYS A 31 -0.12 4.52 4.59
C LYS A 31 -0.86 5.60 3.79
N TRP A 32 -1.82 6.28 4.40
CA TRP A 32 -2.57 7.38 3.76
C TRP A 32 -1.69 8.58 3.39
N GLU A 33 -0.80 9.01 4.28
CA GLU A 33 0.15 10.10 4.00
C GLU A 33 1.03 9.80 2.77
N LEU A 34 1.59 8.59 2.72
CA LEU A 34 2.44 8.18 1.60
C LEU A 34 1.63 8.02 0.30
N PHE A 35 0.43 7.44 0.40
CA PHE A 35 -0.41 7.26 -0.78
C PHE A 35 -0.86 8.60 -1.38
N ASN A 36 -1.17 9.61 -0.56
CA ASN A 36 -1.45 10.96 -1.05
C ASN A 36 -0.26 11.54 -1.85
N LYS A 37 0.97 11.41 -1.35
CA LYS A 37 2.18 11.86 -2.08
C LYS A 37 2.31 11.16 -3.43
N ILE A 38 2.03 9.87 -3.46
CA ILE A 38 2.06 9.06 -4.69
C ILE A 38 0.97 9.53 -5.67
N LEU A 39 -0.24 9.78 -5.20
CA LEU A 39 -1.34 10.30 -6.02
C LEU A 39 -1.07 11.71 -6.55
N ASP A 40 -0.45 12.57 -5.74
CA ASP A 40 -0.10 13.93 -6.16
C ASP A 40 1.00 13.92 -7.25
N HIS A 41 1.84 12.87 -7.31
CA HIS A 41 2.84 12.70 -8.35
C HIS A 41 2.31 11.99 -9.61
N TYR A 42 1.70 10.81 -9.47
CA TYR A 42 1.28 9.97 -10.60
C TYR A 42 -0.16 10.25 -11.07
N GLY A 43 -0.92 11.06 -10.34
CA GLY A 43 -2.28 11.46 -10.68
C GLY A 43 -3.37 10.88 -9.76
N ARG A 44 -4.46 11.63 -9.61
CA ARG A 44 -5.62 11.28 -8.77
C ARG A 44 -6.76 10.61 -9.55
N LYS A 45 -6.40 9.89 -10.62
CA LYS A 45 -7.34 9.21 -11.52
C LYS A 45 -6.73 7.89 -12.00
N CYS A 46 -7.58 6.91 -12.27
CA CYS A 46 -7.16 5.70 -12.98
C CYS A 46 -6.55 6.04 -14.35
N ASN A 47 -5.39 5.48 -14.64
CA ASN A 47 -4.64 5.67 -15.90
C ASN A 47 -5.12 4.75 -17.04
N CYS A 48 -6.16 3.95 -16.83
CA CYS A 48 -6.72 3.11 -17.89
C CYS A 48 -7.62 3.94 -18.82
N GLU A 49 -7.42 3.82 -20.13
CA GLU A 49 -8.12 4.57 -21.17
C GLU A 49 -9.66 4.51 -21.10
N LYS A 50 -10.22 3.35 -20.74
CA LYS A 50 -11.67 3.13 -20.64
C LYS A 50 -12.20 3.29 -19.21
N CYS A 51 -11.38 3.77 -18.28
CA CYS A 51 -11.76 3.93 -16.87
C CYS A 51 -11.59 5.39 -16.43
N ASN A 52 -12.65 5.97 -15.88
CA ASN A 52 -12.65 7.34 -15.37
C ASN A 52 -12.75 7.42 -13.85
N GLU A 53 -12.40 6.34 -13.13
CA GLU A 53 -12.44 6.33 -11.67
C GLU A 53 -11.51 7.39 -11.06
N THR A 54 -12.08 8.23 -10.20
CA THR A 54 -11.41 9.32 -9.47
C THR A 54 -11.60 9.21 -7.96
N ASN A 55 -12.45 8.30 -7.48
CA ASN A 55 -12.60 8.03 -6.07
C ASN A 55 -11.30 7.43 -5.55
N ILE A 56 -10.55 8.23 -4.79
CA ILE A 56 -9.26 7.86 -4.21
C ILE A 56 -9.31 6.53 -3.45
N LYS A 57 -10.45 6.19 -2.82
CA LYS A 57 -10.63 4.92 -2.09
C LYS A 57 -10.67 3.69 -3.00
N MET A 58 -10.91 3.90 -4.29
CA MET A 58 -10.92 2.85 -5.33
C MET A 58 -9.59 2.78 -6.09
N LEU A 59 -8.68 3.72 -5.86
CA LEU A 59 -7.39 3.80 -6.54
C LEU A 59 -6.31 2.99 -5.81
N THR A 60 -5.35 2.50 -6.57
CA THR A 60 -4.18 1.78 -6.10
C THR A 60 -2.98 2.10 -6.97
N LEU A 61 -1.80 1.99 -6.37
CA LEU A 61 -0.54 1.95 -7.10
C LEU A 61 -0.39 0.61 -7.82
N ASP A 62 -0.02 0.66 -9.09
CA ASP A 62 0.26 -0.49 -9.95
C ASP A 62 1.70 -0.43 -10.48
N HIS A 63 2.29 -1.61 -10.63
CA HIS A 63 3.58 -1.80 -11.29
C HIS A 63 3.35 -1.96 -12.79
N ILE A 64 3.82 -1.04 -13.61
CA ILE A 64 3.55 -1.03 -15.06
C ILE A 64 3.95 -2.38 -15.70
N TYR A 65 5.09 -2.95 -15.29
CA TYR A 65 5.63 -4.20 -15.82
C TYR A 65 5.16 -5.48 -15.13
N ASN A 66 4.18 -5.40 -14.22
CA ASN A 66 3.67 -6.55 -13.43
C ASN A 66 4.74 -7.26 -12.57
N ASP A 67 5.84 -6.58 -12.27
CA ASP A 67 7.01 -7.06 -11.50
C ASP A 67 6.86 -6.83 -9.98
N GLY A 68 5.66 -6.49 -9.51
CA GLY A 68 5.43 -6.14 -8.10
C GLY A 68 5.78 -7.26 -7.10
N HIS A 69 5.76 -8.53 -7.53
CA HIS A 69 6.23 -9.64 -6.71
C HIS A 69 7.76 -9.61 -6.50
N GLU A 70 8.53 -9.27 -7.53
CA GLU A 70 9.98 -9.15 -7.46
C GLU A 70 10.38 -7.95 -6.61
N HIS A 71 9.73 -6.80 -6.83
CA HIS A 71 9.93 -5.63 -5.99
C HIS A 71 9.68 -5.97 -4.51
N ARG A 72 8.57 -6.66 -4.16
CA ARG A 72 8.30 -7.07 -2.77
C ARG A 72 9.40 -7.95 -2.16
N LYS A 73 10.03 -8.82 -2.95
CA LYS A 73 11.18 -9.64 -2.51
C LYS A 73 12.40 -8.77 -2.19
N ILE A 74 12.70 -7.79 -3.04
CA ILE A 74 13.86 -6.89 -2.89
C ILE A 74 13.74 -6.06 -1.62
N ILE A 75 12.60 -5.39 -1.42
CA ILE A 75 12.41 -4.50 -0.26
C ILE A 75 12.05 -5.23 1.04
N LYS A 76 11.83 -6.55 0.97
CA LYS A 76 11.33 -7.39 2.08
C LYS A 76 10.11 -6.77 2.78
N GLY A 77 9.19 -6.23 1.99
CA GLY A 77 8.15 -5.32 2.45
C GLY A 77 6.78 -5.57 1.80
N GLN A 78 5.74 -5.11 2.48
CA GLN A 78 4.36 -5.11 1.97
C GLN A 78 4.00 -3.72 1.40
N THR A 79 2.71 -3.39 1.32
CA THR A 79 2.19 -2.14 0.72
C THR A 79 2.89 -0.88 1.23
N ILE A 80 3.03 -0.71 2.55
CA ILE A 80 3.69 0.49 3.10
C ILE A 80 5.18 0.55 2.74
N GLY A 81 5.82 -0.62 2.57
CA GLY A 81 7.22 -0.72 2.16
C GLY A 81 7.38 -0.21 0.73
N ILE A 82 6.51 -0.65 -0.18
CA ILE A 82 6.48 -0.18 -1.57
C ILE A 82 6.29 1.33 -1.60
N TYR A 83 5.33 1.87 -0.85
CA TYR A 83 5.07 3.31 -0.86
C TYR A 83 6.26 4.12 -0.32
N LYS A 84 6.92 3.63 0.73
CA LYS A 84 8.14 4.25 1.25
C LYS A 84 9.26 4.22 0.21
N ASP A 85 9.44 3.09 -0.46
CA ASP A 85 10.48 2.91 -1.46
C ASP A 85 10.27 3.85 -2.66
N VAL A 86 9.03 3.92 -3.18
CA VAL A 86 8.65 4.85 -4.27
C VAL A 86 8.94 6.31 -3.89
N VAL A 87 8.52 6.74 -2.69
CA VAL A 87 8.77 8.12 -2.23
C VAL A 87 10.27 8.37 -1.98
N LYS A 88 11.00 7.37 -1.45
CA LYS A 88 12.44 7.48 -1.21
C LYS A 88 13.25 7.56 -2.50
N ASN A 89 12.82 6.84 -3.54
CA ASN A 89 13.47 6.78 -4.84
C ASN A 89 12.93 7.83 -5.83
N ASN A 90 12.35 8.94 -5.31
CA ASN A 90 11.87 10.08 -6.09
C ASN A 90 10.86 9.72 -7.20
N PHE A 91 9.90 8.85 -6.90
CA PHE A 91 8.79 8.51 -7.77
C PHE A 91 9.23 7.99 -9.16
N PRO A 92 9.83 6.79 -9.22
CA PRO A 92 10.30 6.21 -10.48
C PRO A 92 9.15 5.99 -11.50
N SER A 93 9.46 6.07 -12.79
CA SER A 93 8.46 6.08 -13.87
C SER A 93 7.80 4.73 -14.16
N ASN A 94 8.23 3.64 -13.53
CA ASN A 94 7.69 2.29 -13.71
C ASN A 94 6.41 2.00 -12.90
N PHE A 95 5.76 3.04 -12.37
CA PHE A 95 4.52 2.96 -11.63
C PHE A 95 3.41 3.79 -12.28
N GLN A 96 2.17 3.37 -12.04
CA GLN A 96 0.98 4.10 -12.46
C GLN A 96 -0.14 3.97 -11.42
N ILE A 97 -1.14 4.84 -11.53
CA ILE A 97 -2.36 4.74 -10.72
C ILE A 97 -3.44 4.03 -11.51
N LEU A 98 -4.02 2.97 -10.94
CA LEU A 98 -5.18 2.27 -11.50
C LEU A 98 -6.28 2.19 -10.45
N CYS A 99 -7.52 2.00 -10.86
CA CYS A 99 -8.53 1.52 -9.92
C CYS A 99 -8.33 0.04 -9.61
N HIS A 100 -8.87 -0.45 -8.49
CA HIS A 100 -8.72 -1.84 -8.06
C HIS A 100 -9.17 -2.85 -9.14
N ASN A 101 -10.26 -2.57 -9.86
CA ASN A 101 -10.75 -3.45 -10.92
C ASN A 101 -9.83 -3.48 -12.14
N CYS A 102 -9.26 -2.33 -12.52
CA CYS A 102 -8.31 -2.25 -13.64
C CYS A 102 -7.01 -2.98 -13.30
N ASN A 103 -6.46 -2.74 -12.10
CA ASN A 103 -5.26 -3.42 -11.61
C ASN A 103 -5.48 -4.94 -11.57
N TRP A 104 -6.59 -5.37 -10.97
CA TRP A 104 -6.91 -6.80 -10.87
C TRP A 104 -7.09 -7.46 -12.25
N GLY A 105 -7.81 -6.82 -13.18
CA GLY A 105 -7.97 -7.35 -14.53
C GLY A 105 -6.65 -7.45 -15.29
N LYS A 106 -5.80 -6.42 -15.22
CA LYS A 106 -4.46 -6.43 -15.78
C LYS A 106 -3.65 -7.62 -15.24
N ALA A 107 -3.65 -7.83 -13.93
CA ALA A 107 -2.92 -8.92 -13.30
C ALA A 107 -3.49 -10.32 -13.64
N ARG A 108 -4.82 -10.47 -13.73
CA ARG A 108 -5.46 -11.78 -13.89
C ARG A 108 -5.67 -12.20 -15.34
N TYR A 109 -5.94 -11.25 -16.22
CA TYR A 109 -6.36 -11.45 -17.61
C TYR A 109 -5.47 -10.71 -18.62
N GLY A 110 -4.47 -9.94 -18.17
CA GLY A 110 -3.63 -9.12 -19.04
C GLY A 110 -4.30 -7.83 -19.54
N ILE A 111 -5.60 -7.65 -19.31
CA ILE A 111 -6.39 -6.52 -19.82
C ILE A 111 -7.36 -5.99 -18.77
N CYS A 112 -7.63 -4.69 -18.82
CA CYS A 112 -8.64 -4.05 -17.99
C CYS A 112 -10.06 -4.55 -18.36
N PRO A 113 -10.93 -4.85 -17.37
CA PRO A 113 -12.28 -5.35 -17.63
C PRO A 113 -13.23 -4.32 -18.26
N HIS A 114 -12.87 -3.02 -18.25
CA HIS A 114 -13.63 -1.93 -18.88
C HIS A 114 -13.33 -1.78 -20.38
N ILE A 115 -12.34 -2.50 -20.93
CA ILE A 115 -12.00 -2.47 -22.37
C ILE A 115 -12.85 -3.48 -23.16
N ARG A 116 -13.94 -3.99 -22.57
CA ARG A 116 -14.87 -4.90 -23.24
C ARG A 116 -15.86 -4.16 -24.12
#